data_AF-A0A7K2QLP5-F1
#
_entry.id   AF-A0A7K2QLP5-F1
#
_cell.length_a   1.000
_cell.length_b   1.000
_cell.length_c   1.000
_cell.angle_alpha   90.00
_cell.angle_beta   90.00
_cell.angle_gamma   90.00
#
_symmetry.space_group_name_H-M   'P 1'
#
loop_
_entity.id
_entity.type
_entity.pdbx_description
1 polymer ?
#
loop_
_entity_poly.entity_id
_entity_poly.type
_entity_poly.pdbx_seq_one_letter_code
_entity_poly.pdbx_strand_id
1 'polypeptide(L)'
;MTAGASSWSVVYSDTGRAALATATPDERAAVLKFEAQLADAPHHLGELYPDRVGGLYTALLTVSGRPAWTSVLYRIDDARREVLVVALVSGP
;
A
#
# COMPACT_ATOMS: atom_id res chain seq x y z
N MET A 1 -2.69 -7.38 29.69
CA MET A 1 -2.90 -5.99 29.20
C MET A 1 -1.75 -5.66 28.27
N THR A 2 -1.90 -5.88 26.97
CA THR A 2 -0.94 -5.38 25.98
C THR A 2 -1.51 -4.09 25.42
N ALA A 3 -0.84 -2.99 25.74
CA ALA A 3 -1.19 -1.65 25.28
C ALA A 3 -1.38 -1.66 23.75
N GLY A 4 -2.53 -1.17 23.29
CA GLY A 4 -2.84 -1.07 21.87
C GLY A 4 -1.77 -0.25 21.16
N ALA A 5 -0.88 -0.93 20.43
CA ALA A 5 -0.03 -0.27 19.46
C ALA A 5 -0.98 0.38 18.46
N SER A 6 -0.99 1.71 18.42
CA SER A 6 -1.90 2.44 17.53
C SER A 6 -1.60 2.04 16.09
N SER A 7 -2.49 1.31 15.44
CA SER A 7 -2.33 0.95 14.04
C SER A 7 -2.33 2.24 13.19
N TRP A 8 -1.53 2.26 12.13
CA TRP A 8 -1.54 3.35 11.15
C TRP A 8 -2.89 3.38 10.42
N SER A 9 -3.41 4.58 10.19
CA SER A 9 -4.59 4.77 9.32
C SER A 9 -4.15 4.55 7.87
N VAL A 10 -4.81 3.67 7.13
CA VAL A 10 -4.53 3.49 5.70
C VAL A 10 -5.67 4.12 4.90
N VAL A 11 -5.34 5.07 4.04
CA VAL A 11 -6.30 5.79 3.20
C VAL A 11 -5.89 5.71 1.75
N TYR A 12 -6.85 5.90 0.85
CA TYR A 12 -6.64 5.84 -0.59
C TYR A 12 -6.89 7.21 -1.21
N SER A 13 -6.00 7.61 -2.12
CA SER A 13 -6.29 8.69 -3.06
C SER A 13 -7.44 8.29 -3.99
N ASP A 14 -8.01 9.26 -4.72
CA ASP A 14 -9.02 8.95 -5.74
C ASP A 14 -8.49 7.98 -6.80
N THR A 15 -7.22 8.15 -7.21
CA THR A 15 -6.53 7.26 -8.16
C THR A 15 -6.37 5.85 -7.58
N GLY A 16 -5.92 5.72 -6.34
CA GLY A 16 -5.76 4.44 -5.66
C GLY A 16 -7.10 3.72 -5.49
N ARG A 17 -8.15 4.46 -5.14
CA ARG A 17 -9.51 3.92 -4.98
C ARG A 17 -10.08 3.46 -6.32
N ALA A 18 -9.92 4.23 -7.39
CA ALA A 18 -10.34 3.84 -8.73
C ALA A 18 -9.65 2.55 -9.19
N ALA A 19 -8.33 2.44 -8.97
CA ALA A 19 -7.57 1.25 -9.33
C ALA A 19 -8.03 0.01 -8.53
N LEU A 20 -8.29 0.15 -7.22
CA LEU A 20 -8.79 -0.94 -6.38
C LEU A 20 -10.20 -1.40 -6.81
N ALA A 21 -11.03 -0.46 -7.26
CA ALA A 21 -12.38 -0.76 -7.74
C ALA A 21 -12.35 -1.60 -9.03
N THR A 22 -11.38 -1.36 -9.91
CA THR A 22 -11.21 -2.10 -11.17
C THR A 22 -10.33 -3.35 -11.06
N ALA A 23 -9.66 -3.55 -9.93
CA ALA A 23 -8.80 -4.72 -9.68
C ALA A 23 -9.59 -6.03 -9.75
N THR A 24 -8.95 -7.08 -10.27
CA THR A 24 -9.47 -8.45 -10.21
C THR A 24 -9.62 -8.92 -8.75
N PRO A 25 -10.42 -9.96 -8.47
CA PRO A 25 -10.58 -10.48 -7.12
C PRO A 25 -9.25 -10.84 -6.43
N ASP A 26 -8.32 -11.41 -7.18
CA ASP A 26 -7.01 -11.84 -6.68
C ASP A 26 -6.11 -10.65 -6.34
N GLU A 27 -6.05 -9.65 -7.21
CA GLU A 27 -5.31 -8.40 -6.96
C GLU A 27 -5.89 -7.67 -5.74
N ARG A 28 -7.22 -7.58 -5.66
CA ARG A 28 -7.90 -6.97 -4.51
C ARG A 28 -7.57 -7.69 -3.21
N ALA A 29 -7.57 -9.03 -3.21
CA ALA A 29 -7.20 -9.82 -2.03
C ALA A 29 -5.74 -9.56 -1.62
N ALA A 30 -4.81 -9.48 -2.58
CA ALA A 30 -3.41 -9.15 -2.31
C ALA A 30 -3.26 -7.75 -1.72
N VAL A 31 -3.95 -6.75 -2.28
CA VAL A 31 -3.92 -5.36 -1.78
C VAL A 31 -4.53 -5.25 -0.39
N LEU A 32 -5.64 -5.90 -0.09
CA LEU A 32 -6.25 -5.88 1.26
C LEU A 32 -5.36 -6.56 2.31
N LYS A 33 -4.67 -7.64 1.94
CA LYS A 33 -3.66 -8.25 2.80
C LYS A 33 -2.49 -7.28 3.05
N PHE A 34 -2.04 -6.59 2.01
CA PHE A 34 -0.98 -5.60 2.12
C PHE A 34 -1.40 -4.38 2.97
N GLU A 35 -2.66 -3.94 2.87
CA GLU A 35 -3.24 -2.88 3.70
C GLU A 35 -3.13 -3.20 5.19
N ALA A 36 -3.46 -4.44 5.58
CA ALA A 36 -3.31 -4.88 6.97
C ALA A 36 -1.84 -4.86 7.44
N GLN A 37 -0.89 -5.15 6.54
CA GLN A 37 0.54 -5.05 6.85
C GLN A 37 0.98 -3.58 6.97
N LEU A 38 0.51 -2.70 6.08
CA LEU A 38 0.77 -1.26 6.14
C LEU A 38 0.27 -0.63 7.44
N ALA A 39 -0.89 -1.07 7.94
CA ALA A 39 -1.43 -0.61 9.21
C ALA A 39 -0.53 -0.96 10.41
N ASP A 40 0.27 -2.02 10.31
CA ASP A 40 1.18 -2.48 11.37
C ASP A 40 2.56 -1.82 11.27
N ALA A 41 3.19 -1.86 10.09
CA ALA A 41 4.59 -1.51 9.92
C ALA A 41 4.92 -0.92 8.53
N PRO A 42 4.44 0.28 8.17
CA PRO A 42 4.47 0.78 6.80
C PRO A 42 5.88 1.06 6.26
N HIS A 43 6.83 1.38 7.15
CA HIS A 43 8.22 1.67 6.79
C HIS A 43 9.02 0.45 6.33
N HIS A 44 8.53 -0.77 6.56
CA HIS A 44 9.27 -2.02 6.31
C HIS A 44 8.80 -2.78 5.06
N LEU A 45 7.81 -2.26 4.35
CA LEU A 45 7.05 -3.03 3.36
C LEU A 45 7.31 -2.62 1.91
N GLY A 46 8.10 -1.59 1.67
CA GLY A 46 8.39 -1.08 0.34
C GLY A 46 9.74 -0.38 0.27
N GLU A 47 10.20 -0.15 -0.95
CA GLU A 47 11.41 0.60 -1.24
C GLU A 47 11.10 2.10 -1.30
N LEU A 48 11.87 2.91 -0.57
CA LEU A 48 11.74 4.36 -0.57
C LEU A 48 12.44 4.96 -1.79
N TYR A 49 11.72 5.76 -2.55
CA TYR A 49 12.23 6.64 -3.60
C TYR A 49 12.32 8.08 -3.06
N PRO A 50 13.51 8.51 -2.58
CA PRO A 50 13.68 9.79 -1.89
C PRO A 50 13.58 11.00 -2.84
N ASP A 51 13.81 10.81 -4.13
CA ASP A 51 13.86 11.87 -5.14
C ASP A 51 12.47 12.49 -5.45
N ARG A 52 11.41 11.99 -4.83
CA ARG A 52 10.04 12.50 -4.97
C ARG A 52 9.67 13.34 -3.75
N VAL A 53 9.09 14.52 -4.00
CA VAL A 53 8.59 15.42 -2.94
C VAL A 53 7.68 14.64 -1.97
N GLY A 54 8.10 14.58 -0.70
CA GLY A 54 7.38 13.89 0.38
C GLY A 54 7.73 12.42 0.59
N GLY A 55 8.69 11.86 -0.16
CA GLY A 55 9.04 10.44 -0.13
C GLY A 55 7.93 9.58 -0.74
N LEU A 56 8.29 8.59 -1.55
CA LEU A 56 7.33 7.65 -2.11
C LEU A 56 7.85 6.24 -1.90
N TYR A 57 7.05 5.40 -1.27
CA TYR A 57 7.34 3.98 -1.13
C TYR A 57 6.68 3.21 -2.27
N THR A 58 7.38 2.22 -2.79
CA THR A 58 6.83 1.26 -3.75
C THR A 58 6.99 -0.15 -3.20
N ALA A 59 5.90 -0.91 -3.18
CA ALA A 59 5.90 -2.32 -2.82
C ALA A 59 5.40 -3.17 -3.98
N LEU A 60 6.05 -4.30 -4.22
CA LEU A 60 5.65 -5.27 -5.24
C LEU A 60 4.86 -6.41 -4.60
N LEU A 61 3.62 -6.61 -5.03
CA LEU A 61 2.78 -7.70 -4.56
C LEU A 61 2.77 -8.85 -5.56
N THR A 62 2.98 -10.07 -5.06
CA THR A 62 2.77 -11.30 -5.82
C THR A 62 1.29 -11.68 -5.80
N VAL A 63 0.68 -11.82 -6.97
CA VAL A 63 -0.75 -12.16 -7.11
C VAL A 63 -0.89 -13.59 -7.65
N SER A 64 -1.48 -14.49 -6.84
CA SER A 64 -1.88 -15.86 -7.23
C SER A 64 -0.84 -16.68 -8.02
N GLY A 65 0.46 -16.49 -7.75
CA GLY A 65 1.54 -17.21 -8.44
C GLY A 65 1.65 -16.93 -9.94
N ARG A 66 1.00 -15.88 -10.44
CA ARG A 66 1.10 -15.42 -11.83
C ARG A 66 2.25 -14.41 -11.98
N PRO A 67 2.78 -14.21 -13.20
CA PRO A 67 3.73 -13.13 -13.47
C PRO A 67 3.11 -11.73 -13.36
N ALA A 68 1.79 -11.62 -13.12
CA ALA A 68 1.13 -10.36 -12.84
C ALA A 68 1.62 -9.79 -11.50
N TRP A 69 2.25 -8.63 -11.58
CA TRP A 69 2.68 -7.88 -10.41
C TRP A 69 1.75 -6.70 -10.17
N THR A 70 1.42 -6.46 -8.91
CA THR A 70 0.73 -5.24 -8.50
C THR A 70 1.70 -4.41 -7.67
N SER A 71 2.12 -3.27 -8.21
CA SER A 71 2.91 -2.28 -7.48
C SER A 71 1.98 -1.35 -6.73
N VAL A 72 2.19 -1.24 -5.41
CA VAL A 72 1.50 -0.29 -4.54
C VAL A 72 2.42 0.89 -4.30
N LEU A 73 1.99 2.08 -4.71
CA LEU A 73 2.68 3.33 -4.46
C LEU A 73 2.02 4.01 -3.26
N TYR A 74 2.77 4.27 -2.20
CA TYR A 74 2.22 4.87 -0.98
C TYR A 74 3.16 5.90 -0.36
N ARG A 75 2.58 6.77 0.47
CA ARG A 75 3.29 7.76 1.28
C ARG A 75 2.98 7.52 2.75
N ILE A 76 3.92 7.90 3.60
CA ILE A 76 3.77 7.81 5.04
C ILE A 76 3.79 9.24 5.60
N ASP A 77 2.77 9.58 6.38
CA ASP A 77 2.71 10.81 7.18
C ASP A 77 2.88 10.41 8.67
N ASP A 78 4.13 10.48 9.16
CA ASP A 78 4.46 10.17 10.55
C ASP A 78 3.74 11.04 11.56
N ALA A 79 3.50 12.32 11.22
CA ALA A 79 2.86 13.26 12.13
C ALA A 79 1.38 12.89 12.35
N ARG A 80 0.72 12.37 11.32
CA ARG A 80 -0.68 11.91 11.38
C ARG A 80 -0.84 10.42 11.67
N ARG A 81 0.25 9.65 11.67
CA ARG A 81 0.25 8.19 11.67
C ARG A 81 -0.66 7.63 10.57
N GLU A 82 -0.54 8.20 9.37
CA GLU A 82 -1.36 7.87 8.22
C GLU A 82 -0.49 7.37 7.05
N VAL A 83 -1.03 6.40 6.31
CA VAL A 83 -0.46 5.89 5.06
C VAL A 83 -1.44 6.23 3.94
N LEU A 84 -0.98 7.00 2.97
CA LEU A 84 -1.76 7.31 1.77
C LEU A 84 -1.34 6.39 0.62
N VAL A 85 -2.21 5.48 0.22
CA VAL A 85 -2.08 4.71 -1.02
C VAL A 85 -2.38 5.63 -2.20
N VAL A 86 -1.34 5.99 -2.93
CA VAL A 86 -1.39 6.96 -4.04
C VAL A 86 -1.88 6.29 -5.32
N ALA A 87 -1.38 5.09 -5.62
CA ALA A 87 -1.73 4.36 -6.83
C ALA A 87 -1.52 2.85 -6.67
N LEU A 88 -2.27 2.08 -7.44
CA LEU A 88 -2.04 0.65 -7.68
C LEU A 88 -1.76 0.49 -9.16
N VAL A 89 -0.64 -0.14 -9.50
CA VAL A 89 -0.22 -0.36 -10.89
C VAL A 89 -0.08 -1.85 -11.11
N SER A 90 -0.96 -2.42 -11.92
CA SER A 90 -0.87 -3.82 -12.34
C SER A 90 -0.12 -3.95 -13.66
N GLY A 91 0.86 -4.86 -13.72
CA GLY A 91 1.53 -5.26 -14.94
C GLY A 91 0.94 -6.52 -15.56
N PRO A 92 1.08 -6.72 -16.89
CA PRO A 92 0.71 -7.97 -17.56
C PRO A 92 1.63 -9.14 -17.17
#